data_AF-A0A432QID0-F1
#
_entry.id   AF-A0A432QID0-F1
#
_cell.length_a   1.000
_cell.length_b   1.000
_cell.length_c   1.000
_cell.angle_alpha   90.00
_cell.angle_beta   90.00
_cell.angle_gamma   90.00
#
_symmetry.space_group_name_H-M   'P 1'
#
loop_
_entity.id
_entity.type
_entity.pdbx_description
1 polymer ?
#
loop_
_entity_poly.entity_id
_entity_poly.type
_entity_poly.pdbx_seq_one_letter_code
_entity_poly.pdbx_strand_id
1 'polypeptide(L)'
;ATQEHAGTVRDMINQYAVKKGWTTNSSYCVRITANDGAAGENDLRTFCDNEKTIPTILTTSRKLSTGVDARNVRNIVLMRPCNNMIEFKQIIGRGTRLFDNKDYFTIYDFVKAYEHFNDAEWDGEPVCEKCGNDPCTCESTEPETCEICGKIPCECPPTPCPFCGQTPCVCEKESPEDCPKCGRNPCVCIKKVKVKLADGKERTIQSMTATSFWSPDGKPMSAPQFVEALYGELPELFKDEDELRKLWSRPDTRKKLLAGLEERGYGEEQLREVGTLIQAEKSDLFDVLAYIAYALPTMTRAERVAKHRDDIFQHIPDSLQEFLSFVLGHYVAVGVSELDNEKLPDLLELKYSSIGDAIAELGSVGKIRDTFIGFQEYLYAEG
;
A
#
# COMPACT_ATOMS: atom_id res chain seq x y z
N ALA A 1 -5.37 14.36 14.86
CA ALA A 1 -4.66 15.29 15.76
C ALA A 1 -4.22 16.54 15.02
N THR A 2 -4.24 17.70 15.68
CA THR A 2 -3.92 19.02 15.10
C THR A 2 -2.46 19.41 15.34
N GLN A 3 -1.98 20.45 14.64
CA GLN A 3 -0.64 21.01 14.85
C GLN A 3 -0.45 21.59 16.26
N GLU A 4 -1.55 22.04 16.87
CA GLU A 4 -1.61 22.55 18.24
C GLU A 4 -1.32 21.43 19.25
N HIS A 5 -1.93 20.25 19.08
CA HIS A 5 -1.67 19.09 19.93
C HIS A 5 -0.18 18.70 19.96
N ALA A 6 0.49 18.68 18.80
CA ALA A 6 1.92 18.41 18.74
C ALA A 6 2.78 19.45 19.49
N GLY A 7 2.36 20.73 19.51
CA GLY A 7 3.01 21.78 20.28
C GLY A 7 2.84 21.62 21.79
N THR A 8 1.62 21.30 22.23
CA THR A 8 1.33 21.05 23.64
C THR A 8 2.14 19.87 24.18
N VAL A 9 2.21 18.76 23.43
CA VAL A 9 2.99 17.58 23.81
C VAL A 9 4.48 17.92 23.94
N ARG A 10 5.05 18.64 22.97
CA ARG A 10 6.44 19.13 23.03
C ARG A 10 6.71 19.90 24.32
N ASP A 11 5.84 20.85 24.66
CA ASP A 11 6.04 21.72 25.82
C ASP A 11 5.98 20.95 27.14
N MET A 12 5.03 20.02 27.26
CA MET A 12 4.92 19.13 28.43
C MET A 12 6.16 18.25 28.58
N ILE A 13 6.66 17.67 27.48
CA ILE A 13 7.87 16.83 27.51
C ILE A 13 9.09 17.64 27.96
N ASN A 14 9.30 18.83 27.40
CA ASN A 14 10.44 19.68 27.79
C ASN A 14 10.36 20.10 29.26
N GLN A 15 9.19 20.53 29.74
CA GLN A 15 8.99 20.88 31.16
C GLN A 15 9.27 19.68 32.08
N TYR A 16 8.78 18.50 31.71
CA TYR A 16 8.98 17.28 32.48
C TYR A 16 10.44 16.84 32.49
N ALA A 17 11.12 16.88 31.34
CA ALA A 17 12.53 16.51 31.19
C ALA A 17 13.45 17.39 32.04
N VAL A 18 13.20 18.70 32.07
CA VAL A 18 13.91 19.64 32.94
C VAL A 18 13.62 19.35 34.42
N LYS A 19 12.35 19.14 34.78
CA LYS A 19 11.96 18.82 36.17
C LYS A 19 12.60 17.52 36.67
N LYS A 20 12.78 16.53 35.80
CA LYS A 20 13.43 15.25 36.11
C LYS A 20 14.96 15.29 36.03
N GLY A 21 15.54 16.41 35.58
CA GLY A 21 16.98 16.57 35.42
C GLY A 21 17.55 15.74 34.26
N TRP A 22 16.73 15.32 33.29
CA TRP A 22 17.19 14.57 32.11
C TRP A 22 17.97 15.44 31.13
N THR A 23 17.70 16.75 31.15
CA THR A 23 18.32 17.72 30.26
C THR A 23 18.23 19.12 30.88
N THR A 24 19.20 19.96 30.54
CA THR A 24 19.15 21.42 30.77
C THR A 24 18.85 22.18 29.48
N ASN A 25 18.76 21.48 28.34
CA ASN A 25 18.52 22.05 27.03
C ASN A 25 17.02 22.20 26.75
N SER A 26 16.59 23.41 26.40
CA SER A 26 15.19 23.74 26.09
C SER A 26 14.68 23.10 24.79
N SER A 27 15.57 22.57 23.94
CA SER A 27 15.25 21.96 22.64
C SER A 27 15.31 20.44 22.68
N TYR A 28 15.15 19.82 23.85
CA TYR A 28 15.16 18.36 24.01
C TYR A 28 14.08 17.66 23.19
N CYS A 29 12.88 18.22 23.17
CA CYS A 29 11.79 17.88 22.27
C CYS A 29 11.50 19.05 21.34
N VAL A 30 11.40 18.77 20.04
CA VAL A 30 11.02 19.76 19.01
C VAL A 30 9.72 19.36 18.33
N ARG A 31 9.05 20.34 17.71
CA ARG A 31 7.82 20.15 16.94
C ARG A 31 8.10 20.46 15.49
N ILE A 32 7.60 19.59 14.60
CA ILE A 32 7.70 19.78 13.16
C ILE A 32 6.31 19.69 12.53
N THR A 33 5.87 20.82 11.96
CA THR A 33 4.60 20.96 11.25
C THR A 33 4.78 21.72 9.94
N ALA A 34 3.73 21.80 9.12
CA ALA A 34 3.75 22.55 7.87
C ALA A 34 4.03 24.05 8.05
N ASN A 35 3.70 24.61 9.22
CA ASN A 35 3.80 26.05 9.49
C ASN A 35 5.15 26.46 10.11
N ASP A 36 6.04 25.51 10.42
CA ASP A 36 7.30 25.79 11.14
C ASP A 36 8.46 26.23 10.21
N GLY A 37 8.22 26.31 8.89
CA GLY A 37 9.13 26.91 7.92
C GLY A 37 10.57 26.37 7.94
N ALA A 38 11.55 27.26 7.76
CA ALA A 38 12.97 26.89 7.70
C ALA A 38 13.56 26.42 9.05
N ALA A 39 12.98 26.86 10.17
CA ALA A 39 13.44 26.45 11.50
C ALA A 39 13.13 24.97 11.74
N GLY A 40 11.91 24.52 11.42
CA GLY A 40 11.51 23.11 11.55
C GLY A 40 12.33 22.17 10.64
N GLU A 41 12.72 22.62 9.45
CA GLU A 41 13.59 21.84 8.56
C GLU A 41 15.01 21.68 9.12
N ASN A 42 15.55 22.73 9.75
CA ASN A 42 16.85 22.64 10.39
C ASN A 42 16.84 21.73 11.62
N ASP A 43 15.75 21.74 12.39
CA ASP A 43 15.56 20.84 13.52
C ASP A 43 15.43 19.38 13.06
N LEU A 44 14.73 19.14 11.95
CA LEU A 44 14.62 17.82 11.31
C LEU A 44 15.99 17.29 10.86
N ARG A 45 16.78 18.13 10.19
CA ARG A 45 18.13 17.79 9.75
C ARG A 45 19.04 17.48 10.92
N THR A 46 18.92 18.27 12.00
CA THR A 46 19.67 18.07 13.24
C THR A 46 19.27 16.77 13.94
N PHE A 47 17.99 16.40 13.91
CA PHE A 47 17.49 15.12 14.45
C PHE A 47 18.00 13.89 13.66
N CYS A 48 18.20 14.03 12.35
CA CYS A 48 18.73 12.94 11.52
C CYS A 48 20.24 12.74 11.67
N ASP A 49 20.93 13.70 12.29
CA ASP A 49 22.36 13.66 12.53
C ASP A 49 22.67 12.79 13.77
N ASN A 50 23.17 11.57 13.52
CA ASN A 50 23.44 10.60 14.60
C ASN A 50 24.61 11.00 15.51
N GLU A 51 25.39 12.03 15.17
CA GLU A 51 26.42 12.59 16.06
C GLU A 51 25.83 13.53 17.11
N LYS A 52 24.57 13.98 16.91
CA LYS A 52 23.87 14.88 17.82
C LYS A 52 22.91 14.12 18.71
N THR A 53 22.85 14.55 19.96
CA THR A 53 21.93 13.99 20.96
C THR A 53 20.67 14.82 21.15
N ILE A 54 20.68 16.08 20.68
CA ILE A 54 19.57 17.03 20.73
C ILE A 54 19.24 17.51 19.30
N PRO A 55 17.96 17.53 18.89
CA PRO A 55 16.79 17.08 19.66
C PRO A 55 16.72 15.56 19.81
N THR A 56 16.25 15.07 20.96
CA THR A 56 16.07 13.63 21.23
C THR A 56 14.68 13.15 20.83
N ILE A 57 13.67 14.02 20.95
CA ILE A 57 12.26 13.70 20.67
C ILE A 57 11.73 14.68 19.62
N LEU A 58 10.92 14.15 18.70
CA LEU A 58 10.28 14.90 17.63
C LEU A 58 8.78 14.63 17.66
N THR A 59 7.98 15.70 17.66
CA THR A 59 6.51 15.65 17.60
C THR A 59 6.01 16.16 16.25
N THR A 60 5.05 15.46 15.64
CA THR A 60 4.46 15.83 14.34
C THR A 60 2.97 15.48 14.29
N SER A 61 2.21 16.17 13.43
CA SER A 61 0.76 15.95 13.25
C SER A 61 0.40 15.31 11.90
N ARG A 62 1.09 15.66 10.81
CA ARG A 62 0.88 15.13 9.45
C ARG A 62 2.11 15.19 8.54
N LYS A 63 3.03 16.13 8.81
CA LYS A 63 4.20 16.35 7.94
C LYS A 63 5.36 15.46 8.38
N LEU A 64 5.47 14.32 7.71
CA LEU A 64 6.74 13.67 7.40
C LEU A 64 6.67 13.10 5.98
N SER A 65 6.08 13.85 5.06
CA SER A 65 5.93 13.50 3.65
C SER A 65 7.31 13.59 2.98
N THR A 66 7.93 12.42 2.78
CA THR A 66 9.06 12.14 1.88
C THR A 66 10.36 12.93 2.10
N GLY A 67 11.47 12.20 2.37
CA GLY A 67 12.84 12.75 2.34
C GLY A 67 13.65 12.66 3.65
N VAL A 68 13.06 12.16 4.75
CA VAL A 68 13.72 12.13 6.07
C VAL A 68 14.41 10.78 6.31
N ASP A 69 15.74 10.78 6.35
CA ASP A 69 16.59 9.60 6.62
C ASP A 69 17.09 9.52 8.07
N ALA A 70 16.18 9.45 9.04
CA ALA A 70 16.53 9.10 10.43
C ALA A 70 16.65 7.58 10.55
N ARG A 71 17.87 7.05 10.78
CA ARG A 71 18.14 5.60 10.90
C ARG A 71 18.11 5.10 12.34
N ASN A 72 18.59 5.91 13.29
CA ASN A 72 18.65 5.57 14.71
C ASN A 72 17.33 5.84 15.48
N VAL A 73 16.18 5.70 14.80
CA VAL A 73 14.87 5.80 15.47
C VAL A 73 14.62 4.54 16.30
N ARG A 74 14.64 4.66 17.62
CA ARG A 74 14.43 3.53 18.56
C ARG A 74 13.04 3.44 19.15
N ASN A 75 12.28 4.54 19.14
CA ASN A 75 10.95 4.61 19.73
C ASN A 75 9.99 5.33 18.78
N ILE A 76 8.80 4.78 18.59
CA ILE A 76 7.68 5.40 17.88
C ILE A 76 6.52 5.50 18.85
N VAL A 77 5.94 6.69 18.99
CA VAL A 77 4.83 6.93 19.92
C VAL A 77 3.61 7.40 19.14
N LEU A 78 2.54 6.61 19.18
CA LEU A 78 1.27 6.91 18.53
C LEU A 78 0.32 7.56 19.54
N MET A 79 0.12 8.88 19.38
CA MET A 79 -0.82 9.68 20.19
C MET A 79 -2.02 10.17 19.39
N ARG A 80 -2.20 9.66 18.17
CA ARG A 80 -3.34 9.99 17.30
C ARG A 80 -3.79 8.74 16.54
N PRO A 81 -5.10 8.57 16.30
CA PRO A 81 -5.59 7.54 15.39
C PRO A 81 -4.94 7.72 14.02
N CYS A 82 -4.55 6.61 13.41
CA CYS A 82 -4.12 6.56 12.02
C CYS A 82 -5.36 6.38 11.14
N ASN A 83 -5.48 7.19 10.08
CA ASN A 83 -6.69 7.19 9.27
C ASN A 83 -6.71 6.05 8.22
N ASN A 84 -5.53 5.52 7.87
CA ASN A 84 -5.38 4.40 6.95
C ASN A 84 -4.09 3.62 7.23
N MET A 85 -4.01 2.40 6.69
CA MET A 85 -2.86 1.49 6.87
C MET A 85 -1.56 2.05 6.26
N ILE A 86 -1.65 2.81 5.16
CA ILE A 86 -0.48 3.43 4.53
C ILE A 86 0.19 4.41 5.48
N GLU A 87 -0.59 5.27 6.13
CA GLU A 87 -0.11 6.20 7.14
C GLU A 87 0.52 5.45 8.32
N PHE A 88 -0.09 4.35 8.77
CA PHE A 88 0.45 3.50 9.84
C PHE A 88 1.80 2.86 9.44
N LYS A 89 1.87 2.16 8.31
CA LYS A 89 3.11 1.53 7.81
C LYS A 89 4.19 2.55 7.47
N GLN A 90 3.84 3.75 6.98
CA GLN A 90 4.80 4.85 6.79
C GLN A 90 5.35 5.42 8.10
N ILE A 91 4.57 5.39 9.19
CA ILE A 91 5.03 5.78 10.51
C ILE A 91 5.98 4.70 11.05
N ILE A 92 5.54 3.43 11.07
CA ILE A 92 6.32 2.29 11.59
C ILE A 92 7.61 2.08 10.78
N GLY A 93 7.56 2.23 9.46
CA GLY A 93 8.71 2.09 8.56
C GLY A 93 9.90 2.98 8.93
N ARG A 94 9.70 4.06 9.68
CA ARG A 94 10.79 4.92 10.20
C ARG A 94 11.65 4.21 11.24
N GLY A 95 11.06 3.30 12.00
CA GLY A 95 11.73 2.48 13.00
C GLY A 95 12.46 1.27 12.40
N THR A 96 12.04 0.80 11.23
CA THR A 96 12.56 -0.45 10.61
C THR A 96 13.96 -0.35 10.01
N ARG A 97 14.52 0.85 9.87
CA ARG A 97 15.87 1.05 9.28
C ARG A 97 16.95 0.45 10.20
N LEU A 98 17.86 -0.33 9.62
CA LEU A 98 19.02 -0.89 10.34
C LEU A 98 20.01 0.22 10.74
N PHE A 99 20.57 0.09 11.95
CA PHE A 99 21.60 0.98 12.49
C PHE A 99 22.45 0.18 13.49
N ASP A 100 23.73 0.53 13.65
CA ASP A 100 24.62 -0.20 14.56
C ASP A 100 24.10 -0.17 16.01
N ASN A 101 24.10 -1.33 16.68
CA ASN A 101 23.54 -1.53 18.03
C ASN A 101 22.03 -1.22 18.14
N LYS A 102 21.28 -1.46 17.07
CA LYS A 102 19.82 -1.36 17.03
C LYS A 102 19.24 -2.66 16.48
N ASP A 103 18.97 -3.59 17.37
CA ASP A 103 18.38 -4.90 17.04
C ASP A 103 16.84 -4.85 16.98
N TYR A 104 16.24 -3.87 17.67
CA TYR A 104 14.79 -3.65 17.70
C TYR A 104 14.46 -2.16 17.87
N PHE A 105 13.18 -1.82 17.68
CA PHE A 105 12.61 -0.52 18.05
C PHE A 105 11.27 -0.77 18.76
N THR A 106 10.86 0.15 19.62
CA THR A 106 9.65 0.02 20.42
C THR A 106 8.54 0.91 19.87
N ILE A 107 7.33 0.37 19.77
CA ILE A 107 6.13 1.11 19.42
C ILE A 107 5.29 1.28 20.70
N TYR A 108 5.01 2.54 21.06
CA TYR A 108 4.09 2.90 22.13
C TYR A 108 2.78 3.38 21.53
N ASP A 109 1.71 2.62 21.69
CA ASP A 109 0.43 2.92 21.11
C ASP A 109 -0.61 3.36 22.15
N PHE A 110 -0.87 4.66 22.24
CA PHE A 110 -1.86 5.24 23.16
C PHE A 110 -3.27 5.30 22.58
N VAL A 111 -3.42 4.96 21.29
CA VAL A 111 -4.70 5.06 20.57
C VAL A 111 -5.22 3.70 20.12
N LYS A 112 -4.53 2.62 20.48
CA LYS A 112 -4.85 1.24 20.09
C LYS A 112 -4.98 1.08 18.57
N ALA A 113 -4.14 1.79 17.82
CA ALA A 113 -4.04 1.61 16.37
C ALA A 113 -3.69 0.14 16.02
N TYR A 114 -2.85 -0.53 16.79
CA TYR A 114 -2.51 -1.94 16.56
C TYR A 114 -3.74 -2.88 16.59
N GLU A 115 -4.79 -2.60 17.37
CA GLU A 115 -6.02 -3.44 17.38
C GLU A 115 -6.74 -3.43 16.01
N HIS A 116 -6.54 -2.38 15.22
CA HIS A 116 -7.09 -2.25 13.88
C HIS A 116 -6.14 -2.70 12.76
N PHE A 117 -4.86 -2.92 13.08
CA PHE A 117 -3.78 -3.04 12.09
C PHE A 117 -2.76 -4.16 12.38
N ASN A 118 -3.06 -5.07 13.33
CA ASN A 118 -2.21 -6.22 13.68
C ASN A 118 -2.18 -7.23 12.52
N ASP A 119 -1.01 -7.40 11.91
CA ASP A 119 -0.79 -8.28 10.75
C ASP A 119 0.18 -9.39 11.16
N ALA A 120 -0.34 -10.49 11.72
CA ALA A 120 0.48 -11.58 12.27
C ALA A 120 1.43 -12.24 11.23
N GLU A 121 1.14 -12.13 9.93
CA GLU A 121 2.01 -12.61 8.85
C GLU A 121 3.14 -11.62 8.50
N TRP A 122 3.00 -10.33 8.83
CA TRP A 122 3.99 -9.27 8.54
C TRP A 122 4.77 -8.80 9.77
N ASP A 123 4.11 -8.64 10.90
CA ASP A 123 4.69 -8.20 12.18
C ASP A 123 5.43 -9.34 12.91
N GLY A 124 5.13 -10.60 12.54
CA GLY A 124 5.44 -11.77 13.35
C GLY A 124 4.52 -11.86 14.57
N GLU A 125 4.58 -12.97 15.33
CA GLU A 125 3.91 -12.99 16.63
C GLU A 125 4.59 -11.99 17.57
N PRO A 126 3.85 -11.06 18.19
CA PRO A 126 4.45 -10.16 19.16
C PRO A 126 5.07 -11.01 20.27
N VAL A 127 6.32 -10.72 20.58
CA VAL A 127 7.03 -11.40 21.66
C VAL A 127 6.18 -11.30 22.93
N CYS A 128 5.74 -12.43 23.49
CA CYS A 128 4.78 -12.43 24.61
C CYS A 128 5.27 -11.50 25.72
N GLU A 129 4.53 -10.43 26.04
CA GLU A 129 4.94 -9.42 27.04
C GLU A 129 5.23 -10.04 28.42
N LYS A 130 4.68 -11.24 28.68
CA LYS A 130 4.92 -12.00 29.92
C LYS A 130 6.16 -12.88 29.88
N CYS A 131 6.53 -13.48 28.74
CA CYS A 131 7.58 -14.51 28.69
C CYS A 131 8.74 -14.24 27.73
N GLY A 132 8.63 -13.26 26.83
CA GLY A 132 9.75 -12.83 25.98
C GLY A 132 10.17 -13.81 24.88
N ASN A 133 9.35 -14.82 24.55
CA ASN A 133 9.68 -15.86 23.54
C ASN A 133 8.72 -15.85 22.33
N ASP A 134 9.22 -16.37 21.20
CA ASP A 134 8.47 -16.71 19.97
C ASP A 134 8.87 -18.13 19.50
N PRO A 135 7.95 -19.13 19.43
CA PRO A 135 6.51 -19.02 19.69
C PRO A 135 6.17 -18.86 21.17
N CYS A 136 5.06 -18.17 21.43
CA CYS A 136 4.49 -17.92 22.74
C CYS A 136 4.19 -19.24 23.48
N THR A 137 4.74 -19.41 24.69
CA THR A 137 4.37 -20.51 25.60
C THR A 137 3.26 -20.14 26.58
N CYS A 138 2.68 -18.94 26.43
CA CYS A 138 1.79 -18.35 27.41
C CYS A 138 0.35 -18.90 27.35
N GLU A 139 -0.12 -19.43 26.20
CA GLU A 139 -1.51 -19.91 26.06
C GLU A 139 -1.62 -21.18 25.21
N SER A 140 -1.58 -22.33 25.89
CA SER A 140 -2.44 -23.47 25.57
C SER A 140 -3.68 -23.33 26.45
N THR A 141 -4.86 -23.52 25.85
CA THR A 141 -6.17 -23.65 26.51
C THR A 141 -6.09 -24.35 27.86
N GLU A 142 -6.79 -23.80 28.88
CA GLU A 142 -6.96 -24.30 30.26
C GLU A 142 -5.94 -25.34 30.73
N PRO A 143 -5.05 -25.03 31.69
CA PRO A 143 -3.94 -25.91 32.01
C PRO A 143 -4.46 -27.31 32.36
N GLU A 144 -4.22 -28.27 31.47
CA GLU A 144 -4.49 -29.67 31.75
C GLU A 144 -3.52 -30.11 32.86
N THR A 145 -4.05 -30.80 33.86
CA THR A 145 -3.21 -31.41 34.89
C THR A 145 -2.24 -32.34 34.18
N CYS A 146 -0.94 -32.18 34.40
CA CYS A 146 0.08 -33.03 33.79
C CYS A 146 -0.31 -34.51 33.94
N GLU A 147 -0.46 -35.27 32.86
CA GLU A 147 -0.87 -36.68 32.92
C GLU A 147 0.09 -37.57 33.74
N ILE A 148 1.31 -37.10 33.99
CA ILE A 148 2.35 -37.80 34.75
C ILE A 148 2.30 -37.46 36.25
N CYS A 149 2.09 -36.18 36.62
CA CYS A 149 2.17 -35.74 38.03
C CYS A 149 0.90 -35.09 38.60
N GLY A 150 -0.11 -34.86 37.76
CA GLY A 150 -1.43 -34.34 38.14
C GLY A 150 -1.47 -32.89 38.63
N LYS A 151 -0.37 -32.14 38.53
CA LYS A 151 -0.23 -30.76 39.07
C LYS A 151 -0.10 -29.69 37.99
N ILE A 152 -0.48 -28.46 38.37
CA ILE A 152 -0.34 -27.23 37.58
C ILE A 152 0.33 -26.17 38.47
N PRO A 153 1.56 -25.69 38.17
CA PRO A 153 2.42 -26.10 37.06
C PRO A 153 3.04 -27.49 37.26
N CYS A 154 3.48 -28.12 36.17
CA CYS A 154 4.12 -29.43 36.19
C CYS A 154 5.44 -29.41 36.99
N GLU A 155 5.59 -30.33 37.95
CA GLU A 155 6.84 -30.53 38.73
C GLU A 155 7.71 -31.67 38.17
N CYS A 156 7.39 -32.22 37.00
CA CYS A 156 8.20 -33.29 36.41
C CYS A 156 9.59 -32.78 36.02
N PRO A 157 10.64 -33.58 36.22
CA PRO A 157 11.96 -33.24 35.70
C PRO A 157 11.90 -33.11 34.17
N PRO A 158 12.55 -32.09 33.58
CA PRO A 158 12.46 -31.83 32.15
C PRO A 158 13.02 -33.01 31.36
N THR A 159 12.22 -33.51 30.41
CA THR A 159 12.60 -34.63 29.55
C THR A 159 13.84 -34.28 28.72
N PRO A 160 14.88 -35.12 28.74
CA PRO A 160 16.08 -34.90 27.92
C PRO A 160 15.73 -34.93 26.43
N CYS A 161 16.45 -34.13 25.64
CA CYS A 161 16.30 -34.14 24.18
C CYS A 161 16.42 -35.57 23.62
N PRO A 162 15.51 -36.06 22.77
CA PRO A 162 15.56 -37.43 22.25
C PRO A 162 16.76 -37.69 21.33
N PHE A 163 17.40 -36.63 20.81
CA PHE A 163 18.56 -36.72 19.93
C PHE A 163 19.89 -36.64 20.67
N CYS A 164 20.04 -35.75 21.66
CA CYS A 164 21.31 -35.55 22.38
C CYS A 164 21.28 -35.93 23.87
N GLY A 165 20.11 -36.27 24.42
CA GLY A 165 19.95 -36.72 25.80
C GLY A 165 20.23 -35.67 26.88
N GLN A 166 20.30 -34.38 26.52
CA GLN A 166 20.62 -33.29 27.44
C GLN A 166 19.45 -32.29 27.59
N THR A 167 19.44 -31.60 28.73
CA THR A 167 18.54 -30.48 29.04
C THR A 167 19.37 -29.32 29.63
N PRO A 168 19.50 -28.15 28.96
CA PRO A 168 18.92 -27.77 27.66
C PRO A 168 19.51 -28.53 26.46
N CYS A 169 18.80 -28.54 25.33
CA CYS A 169 19.26 -29.18 24.10
C CYS A 169 20.49 -28.47 23.52
N VAL A 170 21.51 -29.25 23.12
CA VAL A 170 22.75 -28.75 22.48
C VAL A 170 22.85 -29.11 21.00
N CYS A 171 21.78 -29.62 20.38
CA CYS A 171 21.79 -29.93 18.95
C CYS A 171 21.95 -28.65 18.13
N GLU A 172 22.91 -28.63 17.22
CA GLU A 172 23.02 -27.59 16.20
C GLU A 172 21.81 -27.68 15.27
N LYS A 173 20.97 -26.64 15.26
CA LYS A 173 19.94 -26.49 14.23
C LYS A 173 20.64 -26.04 12.95
N GLU A 174 20.65 -26.88 11.92
CA GLU A 174 21.17 -26.50 10.61
C GLU A 174 20.44 -25.26 10.12
N SER A 175 21.20 -24.21 9.83
CA SER A 175 20.71 -22.96 9.25
C SER A 175 20.03 -23.27 7.91
N PRO A 176 18.81 -22.77 7.64
CA PRO A 176 18.14 -23.06 6.37
C PRO A 176 19.01 -22.60 5.19
N GLU A 177 19.20 -23.50 4.21
CA GLU A 177 20.07 -23.27 3.06
C GLU A 177 19.63 -22.07 2.21
N ASP A 178 20.60 -21.37 1.63
CA ASP A 178 20.35 -20.29 0.68
C ASP A 178 19.62 -20.79 -0.57
N CYS A 179 18.67 -20.01 -1.08
CA CYS A 179 17.92 -20.41 -2.27
C CYS A 179 18.85 -20.68 -3.47
N PRO A 180 18.73 -21.82 -4.19
CA PRO A 180 19.62 -22.16 -5.30
C PRO A 180 19.50 -21.24 -6.53
N LYS A 181 18.46 -20.40 -6.60
CA LYS A 181 18.25 -19.44 -7.69
C LYS A 181 18.77 -18.03 -7.37
N CYS A 182 18.55 -17.54 -6.15
CA CYS A 182 18.92 -16.17 -5.78
C CYS A 182 20.03 -16.09 -4.72
N GLY A 183 20.47 -17.22 -4.16
CA GLY A 183 21.54 -17.30 -3.16
C GLY A 183 21.25 -16.53 -1.88
N ARG A 184 19.98 -16.38 -1.51
CA ARG A 184 19.54 -15.62 -0.33
C ARG A 184 18.53 -16.41 0.49
N ASN A 185 18.59 -16.23 1.79
CA ASN A 185 17.58 -16.66 2.76
C ASN A 185 17.12 -15.46 3.60
N PRO A 186 15.85 -15.02 3.52
CA PRO A 186 14.76 -15.62 2.75
C PRO A 186 14.87 -15.40 1.24
N CYS A 187 14.30 -16.34 0.47
CA CYS A 187 14.30 -16.33 -0.99
C CYS A 187 13.55 -15.11 -1.55
N VAL A 188 14.14 -14.44 -2.56
CA VAL A 188 13.52 -13.31 -3.28
C VAL A 188 12.98 -13.67 -4.67
N CYS A 189 12.96 -14.95 -5.04
CA CYS A 189 12.46 -15.39 -6.33
C CYS A 189 10.93 -15.29 -6.40
N ILE A 190 10.43 -14.74 -7.51
CA ILE A 190 9.00 -14.70 -7.83
C ILE A 190 8.50 -16.13 -8.02
N LYS A 191 7.60 -16.59 -7.15
CA LYS A 191 6.86 -17.85 -7.33
C LYS A 191 5.59 -17.53 -8.13
N LYS A 192 5.23 -18.34 -9.13
CA LYS A 192 3.94 -18.19 -9.83
C LYS A 192 2.93 -19.17 -9.24
N VAL A 193 1.72 -18.69 -9.01
CA VAL A 193 0.58 -19.48 -8.51
C VAL A 193 -0.51 -19.48 -9.56
N LYS A 194 -1.14 -20.64 -9.76
CA LYS A 194 -2.30 -20.79 -10.64
C LYS A 194 -3.55 -20.86 -9.77
N VAL A 195 -4.53 -20.02 -10.08
CA VAL A 195 -5.84 -19.97 -9.42
C VAL A 195 -6.86 -20.48 -10.42
N LYS A 196 -7.62 -21.51 -10.06
CA LYS A 196 -8.69 -22.03 -10.90
C LYS A 196 -10.02 -21.44 -10.40
N LEU A 197 -10.69 -20.66 -11.24
CA LEU A 197 -11.95 -20.01 -10.90
C LEU A 197 -13.15 -20.90 -11.27
N ALA A 198 -14.35 -20.49 -10.85
CA ALA A 198 -15.59 -21.25 -11.04
C ALA A 198 -15.96 -21.46 -12.53
N ASP A 199 -15.46 -20.61 -13.45
CA ASP A 199 -15.54 -20.81 -14.90
C ASP A 199 -14.68 -21.98 -15.43
N GLY A 200 -13.89 -22.61 -14.56
CA GLY A 200 -12.96 -23.69 -14.89
C GLY A 200 -11.67 -23.21 -15.57
N LYS A 201 -11.52 -21.91 -15.83
CA LYS A 201 -10.32 -21.31 -16.43
C LYS A 201 -9.29 -20.98 -15.34
N GLU A 202 -8.01 -21.05 -15.70
CA GLU A 202 -6.91 -20.73 -14.79
C GLU A 202 -6.49 -19.26 -14.93
N ARG A 203 -6.25 -18.57 -13.81
CA ARG A 203 -5.53 -17.30 -13.74
C ARG A 203 -4.14 -17.57 -13.17
N THR A 204 -3.11 -17.14 -13.89
CA THR A 204 -1.74 -17.16 -13.37
C THR A 204 -1.45 -15.84 -12.69
N ILE A 205 -1.06 -15.87 -11.43
CA ILE A 205 -0.64 -14.70 -10.65
C ILE A 205 0.75 -14.94 -10.06
N GLN A 206 1.51 -13.88 -9.83
CA GLN A 206 2.72 -13.95 -9.04
C GLN A 206 2.36 -14.06 -7.55
N SER A 207 2.97 -15.01 -6.86
CA SER A 207 3.03 -15.06 -5.40
C SER A 207 4.20 -14.17 -4.98
N MET A 208 3.85 -12.95 -4.57
CA MET A 208 4.76 -12.03 -3.91
C MET A 208 4.39 -12.01 -2.42
N THR A 209 5.39 -12.20 -1.54
CA THR A 209 5.23 -12.24 -0.08
C THR A 209 4.84 -10.87 0.53
N ALA A 210 4.78 -9.80 -0.26
CA ALA A 210 4.71 -8.42 0.23
C ALA A 210 3.37 -7.69 -0.01
N THR A 211 2.39 -8.34 -0.67
CA THR A 211 1.12 -7.70 -1.06
C THR A 211 -0.03 -8.41 -0.36
N SER A 212 -0.51 -7.82 0.75
CA SER A 212 -1.64 -8.35 1.53
C SER A 212 -2.94 -7.70 1.06
N PHE A 213 -3.87 -8.51 0.56
CA PHE A 213 -5.22 -8.07 0.18
C PHE A 213 -6.14 -8.14 1.39
N TRP A 214 -7.22 -7.35 1.38
CA TRP A 214 -8.17 -7.29 2.49
C TRP A 214 -9.58 -7.59 2.00
N SER A 215 -10.33 -8.35 2.78
CA SER A 215 -11.76 -8.56 2.55
C SER A 215 -12.54 -7.28 2.86
N PRO A 216 -13.79 -7.18 2.38
CA PRO A 216 -14.70 -6.08 2.75
C PRO A 216 -14.94 -5.98 4.27
N ASP A 217 -14.81 -7.11 4.97
CA ASP A 217 -14.90 -7.20 6.44
C ASP A 217 -13.58 -6.86 7.16
N GLY A 218 -12.54 -6.43 6.44
CA GLY A 218 -11.25 -6.04 7.01
C GLY A 218 -10.35 -7.21 7.42
N LYS A 219 -10.62 -8.44 6.96
CA LYS A 219 -9.74 -9.60 7.21
C LYS A 219 -8.67 -9.70 6.12
N PRO A 220 -7.42 -10.06 6.46
CA PRO A 220 -6.40 -10.30 5.45
C PRO A 220 -6.77 -11.53 4.61
N MET A 221 -6.53 -11.44 3.30
CA MET A 221 -6.70 -12.52 2.36
C MET A 221 -5.52 -12.59 1.40
N SER A 222 -5.19 -13.81 0.98
CA SER A 222 -4.15 -14.04 -0.02
C SER A 222 -4.59 -13.52 -1.39
N ALA A 223 -3.64 -13.23 -2.27
CA ALA A 223 -3.94 -12.81 -3.64
C ALA A 223 -4.87 -13.78 -4.41
N PRO A 224 -4.72 -15.12 -4.32
CA PRO A 224 -5.69 -16.06 -4.88
C PRO A 224 -7.12 -15.86 -4.36
N GLN A 225 -7.27 -15.71 -3.03
CA GLN A 225 -8.58 -15.52 -2.40
C GLN A 225 -9.22 -14.19 -2.80
N PHE A 226 -8.43 -13.12 -2.92
CA PHE A 226 -8.92 -11.84 -3.42
C PHE A 226 -9.41 -11.93 -4.86
N VAL A 227 -8.65 -12.59 -5.74
CA VAL A 227 -9.05 -12.79 -7.14
C VAL A 227 -10.31 -13.64 -7.24
N GLU A 228 -10.44 -14.68 -6.41
CA GLU A 228 -11.63 -15.52 -6.35
C GLU A 228 -12.86 -14.77 -5.83
N ALA A 229 -12.71 -13.99 -4.75
CA ALA A 229 -13.78 -13.17 -4.20
C ALA A 229 -14.23 -12.08 -5.18
N LEU A 230 -13.27 -11.35 -5.78
CA LEU A 230 -13.54 -10.35 -6.80
C LEU A 230 -14.30 -10.98 -7.97
N TYR A 231 -13.84 -12.12 -8.49
CA TYR A 231 -14.51 -12.84 -9.57
C TYR A 231 -15.98 -13.15 -9.26
N GLY A 232 -16.29 -13.52 -8.01
CA GLY A 232 -17.66 -13.79 -7.57
C GLY A 232 -18.59 -12.57 -7.57
N GLU A 233 -18.03 -11.36 -7.43
CA GLU A 233 -18.78 -10.11 -7.32
C GLU A 233 -18.96 -9.38 -8.67
N LEU A 234 -18.09 -9.63 -9.65
CA LEU A 234 -18.16 -8.99 -10.98
C LEU A 234 -19.50 -9.19 -11.71
N PRO A 235 -20.18 -10.35 -11.65
CA PRO A 235 -21.49 -10.55 -12.29
C PRO A 235 -22.59 -9.59 -11.82
N GLU A 236 -22.48 -9.02 -10.62
CA GLU A 236 -23.43 -8.03 -10.09
C GLU A 236 -23.18 -6.62 -10.65
N LEU A 237 -22.02 -6.38 -11.27
CA LEU A 237 -21.61 -5.09 -11.82
C LEU A 237 -21.75 -5.04 -13.35
N PHE A 238 -21.44 -6.14 -14.04
CA PHE A 238 -21.58 -6.29 -15.48
C PHE A 238 -21.71 -7.77 -15.86
N LYS A 239 -22.45 -8.06 -16.93
CA LYS A 239 -22.81 -9.43 -17.35
C LYS A 239 -21.76 -10.06 -18.25
N ASP A 240 -21.22 -9.29 -19.17
CA ASP A 240 -20.30 -9.73 -20.22
C ASP A 240 -19.24 -8.67 -20.53
N GLU A 241 -18.29 -9.04 -21.39
CA GLU A 241 -17.21 -8.15 -21.82
C GLU A 241 -17.75 -6.90 -22.52
N ASP A 242 -18.81 -7.03 -23.31
CA ASP A 242 -19.41 -5.92 -24.04
C ASP A 242 -20.03 -4.90 -23.09
N GLU A 243 -20.71 -5.35 -22.03
CA GLU A 243 -21.23 -4.48 -20.97
C GLU A 243 -20.09 -3.82 -20.19
N LEU A 244 -19.04 -4.56 -19.83
CA LEU A 244 -17.85 -3.99 -19.21
C LEU A 244 -17.24 -2.89 -20.09
N ARG A 245 -17.06 -3.15 -21.38
CA ARG A 245 -16.53 -2.20 -22.36
C ARG A 245 -17.39 -0.97 -22.47
N LYS A 246 -18.72 -1.14 -22.56
CA LYS A 246 -19.68 -0.03 -22.63
C LYS A 246 -19.66 0.84 -21.38
N LEU A 247 -19.56 0.24 -20.20
CA LEU A 247 -19.43 0.97 -18.93
C LEU A 247 -18.08 1.67 -18.82
N TRP A 248 -16.99 1.04 -19.26
CA TRP A 248 -15.64 1.56 -19.11
C TRP A 248 -15.30 2.69 -20.09
N SER A 249 -15.87 2.62 -21.30
CA SER A 249 -15.57 3.54 -22.40
C SER A 249 -16.06 4.97 -22.16
N ARG A 250 -17.00 5.19 -21.24
CA ARG A 250 -17.49 6.52 -20.91
C ARG A 250 -17.06 6.93 -19.50
N PRO A 251 -16.52 8.15 -19.29
CA PRO A 251 -15.99 8.55 -17.99
C PRO A 251 -17.01 8.49 -16.84
N ASP A 252 -18.26 8.85 -17.11
CA ASP A 252 -19.32 8.90 -16.11
C ASP A 252 -19.76 7.51 -15.65
N THR A 253 -19.86 6.54 -16.56
CA THR A 253 -20.19 5.15 -16.22
C THR A 253 -18.98 4.41 -15.65
N ARG A 254 -17.77 4.70 -16.12
CA ARG A 254 -16.52 4.16 -15.57
C ARG A 254 -16.37 4.53 -14.11
N LYS A 255 -16.58 5.81 -13.78
CA LYS A 255 -16.51 6.31 -12.40
C LYS A 255 -17.54 5.63 -11.49
N LYS A 256 -18.75 5.37 -11.99
CA LYS A 256 -19.79 4.62 -11.25
C LYS A 256 -19.40 3.16 -11.03
N LEU A 257 -18.81 2.51 -12.03
CA LEU A 257 -18.32 1.13 -11.92
C LEU A 257 -17.20 1.03 -10.88
N LEU A 258 -16.24 1.95 -10.91
CA LEU A 258 -15.14 2.01 -9.93
C LEU A 258 -15.67 2.29 -8.52
N ALA A 259 -16.63 3.21 -8.36
CA ALA A 259 -17.27 3.45 -7.06
C ALA A 259 -18.02 2.20 -6.55
N GLY A 260 -18.74 1.48 -7.44
CA GLY A 260 -19.43 0.24 -7.07
C GLY A 260 -18.48 -0.89 -6.67
N LEU A 261 -17.28 -0.95 -7.27
CA LEU A 261 -16.21 -1.86 -6.85
C LEU A 261 -15.66 -1.46 -5.48
N GLU A 262 -15.41 -0.17 -5.26
CA GLU A 262 -14.89 0.37 -4.00
C GLU A 262 -15.87 0.15 -2.84
N GLU A 263 -17.18 0.37 -3.04
CA GLU A 263 -18.23 0.07 -2.04
C GLU A 263 -18.25 -1.41 -1.63
N ARG A 264 -17.80 -2.30 -2.51
CA ARG A 264 -17.67 -3.74 -2.27
C ARG A 264 -16.29 -4.15 -1.75
N GLY A 265 -15.42 -3.19 -1.42
CA GLY A 265 -14.08 -3.43 -0.89
C GLY A 265 -12.97 -3.61 -1.94
N TYR A 266 -13.27 -3.42 -3.22
CA TYR A 266 -12.33 -3.55 -4.35
C TYR A 266 -11.92 -2.18 -4.91
N GLY A 267 -11.15 -1.43 -4.13
CA GLY A 267 -10.66 -0.11 -4.56
C GLY A 267 -9.62 -0.17 -5.69
N GLU A 268 -9.36 0.99 -6.30
CA GLU A 268 -8.40 1.09 -7.41
C GLU A 268 -6.98 0.65 -7.03
N GLU A 269 -6.52 0.93 -5.81
CA GLU A 269 -5.19 0.53 -5.36
C GLU A 269 -5.05 -1.00 -5.34
N GLN A 270 -6.04 -1.71 -4.79
CA GLN A 270 -6.05 -3.17 -4.78
C GLN A 270 -6.08 -3.75 -6.20
N LEU A 271 -6.85 -3.15 -7.11
CA LEU A 271 -6.89 -3.60 -8.50
C LEU A 271 -5.54 -3.40 -9.22
N ARG A 272 -4.81 -2.30 -8.92
CA ARG A 272 -3.45 -2.08 -9.45
C ARG A 272 -2.44 -3.08 -8.88
N GLU A 273 -2.60 -3.46 -7.62
CA GLU A 273 -1.82 -4.53 -7.02
C GLU A 273 -2.05 -5.85 -7.75
N VAL A 274 -3.31 -6.23 -8.02
CA VAL A 274 -3.61 -7.41 -8.85
C VAL A 274 -2.96 -7.27 -10.24
N GLY A 275 -3.04 -6.10 -10.86
CA GLY A 275 -2.34 -5.78 -12.11
C GLY A 275 -0.84 -6.12 -12.06
N THR A 276 -0.17 -5.75 -10.98
CA THR A 276 1.25 -6.11 -10.75
C THR A 276 1.45 -7.62 -10.65
N LEU A 277 0.56 -8.34 -9.95
CA LEU A 277 0.66 -9.79 -9.82
C LEU A 277 0.48 -10.51 -11.17
N ILE A 278 -0.29 -9.94 -12.10
CA ILE A 278 -0.52 -10.52 -13.43
C ILE A 278 0.39 -9.95 -14.52
N GLN A 279 1.41 -9.14 -14.16
CA GLN A 279 2.33 -8.49 -15.12
C GLN A 279 1.66 -7.49 -16.07
N ALA A 280 0.66 -6.77 -15.55
CA ALA A 280 -0.17 -5.82 -16.29
C ALA A 280 -0.05 -4.39 -15.73
N GLU A 281 1.10 -4.02 -15.15
CA GLU A 281 1.36 -2.69 -14.57
C GLU A 281 1.24 -1.54 -15.60
N LYS A 282 1.48 -1.88 -16.87
CA LYS A 282 1.36 -0.94 -18.00
C LYS A 282 0.01 -1.02 -18.69
N SER A 283 -0.85 -1.95 -18.29
CA SER A 283 -2.21 -2.11 -18.81
C SER A 283 -3.20 -1.19 -18.11
N ASP A 284 -4.39 -1.12 -18.66
CA ASP A 284 -5.50 -0.41 -18.03
C ASP A 284 -6.16 -1.28 -16.95
N LEU A 285 -6.88 -0.67 -16.00
CA LEU A 285 -7.69 -1.45 -15.05
C LEU A 285 -8.81 -2.21 -15.76
N PHE A 286 -9.26 -1.74 -16.94
CA PHE A 286 -10.10 -2.54 -17.83
C PHE A 286 -9.50 -3.91 -18.12
N ASP A 287 -8.22 -3.98 -18.47
CA ASP A 287 -7.54 -5.24 -18.80
C ASP A 287 -7.45 -6.17 -17.59
N VAL A 288 -7.24 -5.60 -16.40
CA VAL A 288 -7.21 -6.37 -15.14
C VAL A 288 -8.59 -6.99 -14.87
N LEU A 289 -9.66 -6.19 -14.97
CA LEU A 289 -11.03 -6.68 -14.78
C LEU A 289 -11.41 -7.72 -15.83
N ALA A 290 -11.09 -7.48 -17.11
CA ALA A 290 -11.34 -8.38 -18.22
C ALA A 290 -10.57 -9.70 -18.10
N TYR A 291 -9.31 -9.65 -17.65
CA TYR A 291 -8.52 -10.83 -17.34
C TYR A 291 -9.18 -11.64 -16.23
N ILE A 292 -9.58 -11.01 -15.11
CA ILE A 292 -10.22 -11.73 -13.99
C ILE A 292 -11.57 -12.32 -14.41
N ALA A 293 -12.46 -11.53 -15.00
CA ALA A 293 -13.81 -11.97 -15.39
C ALA A 293 -13.81 -13.02 -16.51
N TYR A 294 -12.95 -12.88 -17.52
CA TYR A 294 -13.10 -13.62 -18.78
C TYR A 294 -11.85 -14.37 -19.25
N ALA A 295 -10.73 -14.25 -18.52
CA ALA A 295 -9.42 -14.80 -18.90
C ALA A 295 -8.85 -14.22 -20.20
N LEU A 296 -9.17 -12.96 -20.50
CA LEU A 296 -8.71 -12.28 -21.70
C LEU A 296 -7.26 -11.81 -21.53
N PRO A 297 -6.45 -11.82 -22.60
CA PRO A 297 -5.08 -11.32 -22.55
C PRO A 297 -5.07 -9.82 -22.22
N THR A 298 -4.11 -9.42 -21.39
CA THR A 298 -3.92 -8.01 -21.02
C THR A 298 -3.19 -7.27 -22.14
N MET A 299 -3.62 -6.04 -22.43
CA MET A 299 -2.98 -5.16 -23.42
C MET A 299 -2.36 -3.96 -22.71
N THR A 300 -1.18 -3.49 -23.11
CA THR A 300 -0.63 -2.26 -22.55
C THR A 300 -1.38 -1.04 -23.08
N ARG A 301 -1.39 0.05 -22.32
CA ARG A 301 -2.01 1.33 -22.77
C ARG A 301 -1.41 1.83 -24.09
N ALA A 302 -0.10 1.66 -24.28
CA ALA A 302 0.59 2.07 -25.51
C ALA A 302 0.14 1.22 -26.71
N GLU A 303 0.03 -0.10 -26.54
CA GLU A 303 -0.48 -1.01 -27.58
C GLU A 303 -1.94 -0.70 -27.90
N ARG A 304 -2.77 -0.43 -26.89
CA ARG A 304 -4.18 -0.04 -27.07
C ARG A 304 -4.31 1.20 -27.93
N VAL A 305 -3.56 2.26 -27.60
CA VAL A 305 -3.54 3.50 -28.39
C VAL A 305 -3.06 3.25 -29.82
N ALA A 306 -2.02 2.43 -30.00
CA ALA A 306 -1.50 2.12 -31.32
C ALA A 306 -2.52 1.32 -32.16
N LYS A 307 -3.20 0.34 -31.56
CA LYS A 307 -4.20 -0.51 -32.23
C LYS A 307 -5.39 0.29 -32.74
N HIS A 308 -5.91 1.20 -31.92
CA HIS A 308 -7.14 1.96 -32.22
C HIS A 308 -6.88 3.35 -32.81
N ARG A 309 -5.64 3.68 -33.14
CA ARG A 309 -5.24 5.02 -33.57
C ARG A 309 -6.04 5.51 -34.78
N ASP A 310 -6.16 4.65 -35.80
CA ASP A 310 -6.81 5.02 -37.06
C ASP A 310 -8.32 5.20 -36.87
N ASP A 311 -8.96 4.31 -36.11
CA ASP A 311 -10.40 4.38 -35.80
C ASP A 311 -10.74 5.62 -34.97
N ILE A 312 -9.88 5.97 -33.99
CA ILE A 312 -10.04 7.17 -33.18
C ILE A 312 -10.01 8.43 -34.06
N PHE A 313 -9.11 8.50 -35.05
CA PHE A 313 -8.84 9.72 -35.80
C PHE A 313 -9.58 9.86 -37.13
N GLN A 314 -10.22 8.80 -37.64
CA GLN A 314 -10.83 8.74 -38.98
C GLN A 314 -11.77 9.91 -39.32
N HIS A 315 -12.44 10.49 -38.32
CA HIS A 315 -13.41 11.58 -38.49
C HIS A 315 -13.12 12.82 -37.64
N ILE A 316 -11.90 12.94 -37.11
CA ILE A 316 -11.51 14.05 -36.23
C ILE A 316 -10.65 15.05 -37.02
N PRO A 317 -10.93 16.37 -36.97
CA PRO A 317 -10.08 17.38 -37.59
C PRO A 317 -8.65 17.41 -37.01
N ASP A 318 -7.66 17.76 -37.82
CA ASP A 318 -6.23 17.72 -37.45
C ASP A 318 -5.90 18.42 -36.12
N SER A 319 -6.46 19.60 -35.86
CA SER A 319 -6.22 20.34 -34.60
C SER A 319 -6.70 19.56 -33.37
N LEU A 320 -7.85 18.89 -33.49
CA LEU A 320 -8.37 18.00 -32.44
C LEU A 320 -7.60 16.68 -32.36
N GLN A 321 -7.08 16.14 -33.48
CA GLN A 321 -6.22 14.96 -33.45
C GLN A 321 -4.91 15.23 -32.70
N GLU A 322 -4.34 16.42 -32.86
CA GLU A 322 -3.13 16.82 -32.12
C GLU A 322 -3.42 16.91 -30.62
N PHE A 323 -4.52 17.54 -30.24
CA PHE A 323 -4.97 17.58 -28.84
C PHE A 323 -5.21 16.18 -28.27
N LEU A 324 -5.94 15.32 -28.98
CA LEU A 324 -6.18 13.95 -28.54
C LEU A 324 -4.90 13.11 -28.50
N SER A 325 -3.95 13.31 -29.42
CA SER A 325 -2.65 12.66 -29.35
C SER A 325 -1.88 13.06 -28.08
N PHE A 326 -1.99 14.32 -27.66
CA PHE A 326 -1.45 14.79 -26.38
C PHE A 326 -2.13 14.12 -25.19
N VAL A 327 -3.47 14.07 -25.16
CA VAL A 327 -4.24 13.38 -24.10
C VAL A 327 -3.89 11.89 -24.03
N LEU A 328 -3.81 11.21 -25.18
CA LEU A 328 -3.44 9.79 -25.24
C LEU A 328 -2.01 9.55 -24.73
N GLY A 329 -1.09 10.49 -24.92
CA GLY A 329 0.23 10.45 -24.30
C GLY A 329 0.18 10.47 -22.77
N HIS A 330 -0.66 11.36 -22.21
CA HIS A 330 -0.92 11.41 -20.76
C HIS A 330 -1.58 10.12 -20.24
N TYR A 331 -2.56 9.59 -20.96
CA TYR A 331 -3.18 8.30 -20.67
C TYR A 331 -2.15 7.16 -20.60
N VAL A 332 -1.27 7.06 -21.60
CA VAL A 332 -0.22 6.03 -21.65
C VAL A 332 0.78 6.18 -20.49
N ALA A 333 1.11 7.42 -20.09
CA ALA A 333 2.05 7.68 -19.02
C ALA A 333 1.45 7.46 -17.62
N VAL A 334 0.27 8.02 -17.37
CA VAL A 334 -0.32 8.13 -16.02
C VAL A 334 -1.43 7.11 -15.82
N GLY A 335 -2.45 7.10 -16.68
CA GLY A 335 -3.51 6.10 -16.68
C GLY A 335 -4.87 6.64 -17.05
N VAL A 336 -5.89 5.80 -16.88
CA VAL A 336 -7.28 6.07 -17.27
C VAL A 336 -7.89 7.30 -16.59
N SER A 337 -7.38 7.70 -15.42
CA SER A 337 -7.83 8.91 -14.72
C SER A 337 -7.60 10.19 -15.51
N GLU A 338 -6.62 10.22 -16.42
CA GLU A 338 -6.39 11.35 -17.33
C GLU A 338 -7.52 11.51 -18.36
N LEU A 339 -8.36 10.48 -18.53
CA LEU A 339 -9.51 10.48 -19.43
C LEU A 339 -10.81 10.88 -18.72
N ASP A 340 -10.75 11.34 -17.47
CA ASP A 340 -11.92 11.79 -16.72
C ASP A 340 -12.40 13.18 -17.20
N ASN A 341 -13.70 13.43 -17.10
CA ASN A 341 -14.30 14.69 -17.54
C ASN A 341 -13.71 15.90 -16.80
N GLU A 342 -13.38 15.72 -15.53
CA GLU A 342 -12.80 16.72 -14.65
C GLU A 342 -11.35 17.10 -15.02
N LYS A 343 -10.66 16.27 -15.81
CA LYS A 343 -9.30 16.55 -16.29
C LYS A 343 -9.25 17.41 -17.55
N LEU A 344 -10.36 17.51 -18.28
CA LEU A 344 -10.39 18.23 -19.55
C LEU A 344 -9.92 19.71 -19.42
N PRO A 345 -10.35 20.50 -18.42
CA PRO A 345 -9.85 21.88 -18.27
C PRO A 345 -8.34 21.94 -18.05
N ASP A 346 -7.80 21.10 -17.18
CA ASP A 346 -6.37 21.06 -16.86
C ASP A 346 -5.53 20.67 -18.09
N LEU A 347 -6.01 19.71 -18.88
CA LEU A 347 -5.35 19.27 -20.12
C LEU A 347 -5.34 20.35 -21.20
N LEU A 348 -6.43 21.11 -21.32
CA LEU A 348 -6.52 22.23 -22.27
C LEU A 348 -5.56 23.35 -21.86
N GLU A 349 -5.54 23.72 -20.57
CA GLU A 349 -4.64 24.74 -20.06
C GLU A 349 -3.17 24.32 -20.19
N LEU A 350 -2.85 23.05 -19.93
CA LEU A 350 -1.50 22.51 -20.06
C LEU A 350 -0.97 22.54 -21.50
N LYS A 351 -1.82 22.26 -22.50
CA LYS A 351 -1.43 22.22 -23.92
C LYS A 351 -1.43 23.60 -24.57
N TYR A 352 -2.37 24.47 -24.22
CA TYR A 352 -2.61 25.76 -24.89
C TYR A 352 -2.33 26.99 -24.04
N SER A 353 -1.80 26.83 -22.82
CA SER A 353 -1.55 27.90 -21.82
C SER A 353 -2.81 28.54 -21.22
N SER A 354 -3.94 28.55 -21.94
CA SER A 354 -5.23 28.98 -21.40
C SER A 354 -6.40 28.28 -22.09
N ILE A 355 -7.55 28.23 -21.40
CA ILE A 355 -8.80 27.72 -21.98
C ILE A 355 -9.26 28.59 -23.16
N GLY A 356 -9.00 29.90 -23.12
CA GLY A 356 -9.36 30.82 -24.20
C GLY A 356 -8.62 30.50 -25.49
N ASP A 357 -7.31 30.25 -25.40
CA ASP A 357 -6.47 29.87 -26.54
C ASP A 357 -6.86 28.50 -27.10
N ALA A 358 -7.19 27.55 -26.21
CA ALA A 358 -7.68 26.24 -26.62
C ALA A 358 -8.99 26.34 -27.43
N ILE A 359 -9.93 27.20 -27.02
CA ILE A 359 -11.20 27.42 -27.74
C ILE A 359 -10.94 28.08 -29.10
N ALA A 360 -9.99 29.01 -29.19
CA ALA A 360 -9.65 29.67 -30.44
C ALA A 360 -9.10 28.68 -31.48
N GLU A 361 -8.29 27.71 -31.04
CA GLU A 361 -7.65 26.70 -31.91
C GLU A 361 -8.57 25.50 -32.22
N LEU A 362 -9.27 24.98 -31.21
CA LEU A 362 -10.03 23.72 -31.29
C LEU A 362 -11.51 23.93 -31.63
N GLY A 363 -12.01 25.15 -31.45
CA GLY A 363 -13.42 25.51 -31.65
C GLY A 363 -14.24 25.47 -30.36
N SER A 364 -15.55 25.19 -30.48
CA SER A 364 -16.48 25.33 -29.35
C SER A 364 -16.21 24.34 -28.22
N VAL A 365 -16.42 24.80 -26.97
CA VAL A 365 -16.28 23.97 -25.75
C VAL A 365 -17.09 22.66 -25.83
N GLY A 366 -18.31 22.73 -26.37
CA GLY A 366 -19.17 21.56 -26.58
C GLY A 366 -18.51 20.53 -27.49
N LYS A 367 -17.99 20.97 -28.65
CA LYS A 367 -17.31 20.09 -29.60
C LYS A 367 -16.06 19.46 -28.98
N ILE A 368 -15.25 20.22 -28.25
CA ILE A 368 -14.05 19.71 -27.57
C ILE A 368 -14.43 18.62 -26.59
N ARG A 369 -15.42 18.89 -25.72
CA ARG A 369 -15.91 17.93 -24.72
C ARG A 369 -16.49 16.68 -25.36
N ASP A 370 -17.35 16.82 -26.36
CA ASP A 370 -18.00 15.70 -27.03
C ASP A 370 -16.97 14.83 -27.75
N THR A 371 -15.94 15.45 -28.35
CA THR A 371 -14.81 14.73 -28.96
C THR A 371 -13.99 14.01 -27.89
N PHE A 372 -13.66 14.67 -26.78
CA PHE A 372 -12.89 14.11 -25.65
C PHE A 372 -13.60 12.91 -24.98
N ILE A 373 -14.93 12.95 -24.88
CA ILE A 373 -15.70 11.83 -24.35
C ILE A 373 -15.87 10.74 -25.40
N GLY A 374 -16.25 11.11 -26.62
CA GLY A 374 -16.63 10.17 -27.68
C GLY A 374 -15.47 9.33 -28.20
N PHE A 375 -14.24 9.86 -28.24
CA PHE A 375 -13.10 9.08 -28.73
C PHE A 375 -12.79 7.85 -27.87
N GLN A 376 -13.16 7.88 -26.59
CA GLN A 376 -12.88 6.80 -25.64
C GLN A 376 -13.66 5.52 -25.99
N GLU A 377 -14.83 5.62 -26.63
CA GLU A 377 -15.55 4.45 -27.16
C GLU A 377 -14.74 3.71 -28.23
N TYR A 378 -14.00 4.43 -29.07
CA TYR A 378 -13.09 3.84 -30.05
C TYR A 378 -11.83 3.26 -29.41
N LEU A 379 -11.34 3.86 -28.32
CA LEU A 379 -10.14 3.38 -27.60
C LEU A 379 -10.30 1.98 -27.00
N TYR A 380 -11.53 1.60 -26.66
CA TYR A 380 -11.85 0.28 -26.10
C TYR A 380 -12.66 -0.60 -27.05
N ALA A 381 -12.91 -0.16 -28.28
CA ALA A 381 -13.69 -0.92 -29.25
C ALA A 381 -13.10 -2.30 -29.52
N GLU A 382 -13.96 -3.23 -29.90
CA GLU A 382 -13.50 -4.50 -30.47
C GLU A 382 -12.81 -4.20 -31.81
N GLY A 383 -11.60 -4.73 -32.00
CA GLY A 383 -10.81 -4.44 -33.19
C GLY A 383 -9.98 -5.62 -33.63
#